data_AF-A0A2P4WY51-F1
#
_entry.id   AF-A0A2P4WY51-F1
#
_cell.length_a   1.000
_cell.length_b   1.000
_cell.length_c   1.000
_cell.angle_alpha   90.00
_cell.angle_beta   90.00
_cell.angle_gamma   90.00
#
_symmetry.space_group_name_H-M   'P 1'
#
loop_
_entity.id
_entity.type
_entity.pdbx_description
1 polymer ?
#
loop_
_entity_poly.entity_id
_entity_poly.type
_entity_poly.pdbx_seq_one_letter_code
_entity_poly.pdbx_strand_id
1 'polypeptide(L)'
;MPLRHSYSTATKTAIVAQVCNESRILERTIRKWVAAAEHNPSLEPRRRGPKPRLPHEAERHLYEWIVGRQILGYPVDRSMILKKAQDLSLLVTGKSVGPGWYQRFTARHPDLTTRVAQSLSQKRNCV
;
A
#
# COMPACT_ATOMS: atom_id res chain seq x y z
N MET A 1 -28.28 -6.01 -3.89
CA MET A 1 -29.21 -4.85 -3.90
C MET A 1 -28.95 -4.02 -2.64
N PRO A 2 -28.20 -2.90 -2.70
CA PRO A 2 -28.02 -2.08 -1.50
C PRO A 2 -29.20 -1.10 -1.35
N LEU A 3 -29.87 -1.17 -0.21
CA LEU A 3 -30.94 -0.26 0.20
C LEU A 3 -30.36 1.14 0.44
N ARG A 4 -30.50 2.04 -0.53
CA ARG A 4 -30.25 3.48 -0.32
C ARG A 4 -31.30 3.99 0.66
N HIS A 5 -30.91 4.13 1.92
CA HIS A 5 -31.69 4.84 2.92
C HIS A 5 -31.74 6.32 2.50
N SER A 6 -32.89 6.74 1.97
CA SER A 6 -33.16 8.12 1.59
C SER A 6 -33.45 8.94 2.84
N TYR A 7 -32.42 9.43 3.51
CA TYR A 7 -32.57 10.39 4.59
C TYR A 7 -32.89 11.77 3.99
N SER A 8 -33.86 12.49 4.57
CA SER A 8 -34.22 13.85 4.18
C SER A 8 -33.01 14.80 4.29
N THR A 9 -32.87 15.75 3.36
CA THR A 9 -31.76 16.72 3.30
C THR A 9 -31.59 17.51 4.60
N ALA A 10 -32.69 17.77 5.31
CA ALA A 10 -32.69 18.42 6.61
C ALA A 10 -31.98 17.57 7.67
N THR A 11 -32.23 16.25 7.70
CA THR A 11 -31.62 15.32 8.65
C THR A 11 -30.12 15.15 8.41
N LYS A 12 -29.67 15.08 7.13
CA LYS A 12 -28.24 15.07 6.79
C LYS A 12 -27.52 16.31 7.30
N THR A 13 -28.15 17.48 7.19
CA THR A 13 -27.56 18.76 7.60
C THR A 13 -27.45 18.86 9.12
N ALA A 14 -28.47 18.41 9.86
CA ALA A 14 -28.44 18.38 11.33
C ALA A 14 -27.34 17.46 11.87
N ILE A 15 -27.16 16.27 11.29
CA ILE A 15 -26.10 15.33 11.67
C ILE A 15 -24.71 15.94 11.44
N VAL A 16 -24.52 16.60 10.28
CA VAL A 16 -23.24 17.26 9.98
C VAL A 16 -22.91 18.37 10.98
N ALA A 17 -23.90 19.18 11.39
CA ALA A 17 -23.72 20.24 12.37
C ALA A 17 -23.39 19.69 13.77
N GLN A 18 -24.06 18.61 14.19
CA GLN A 18 -23.77 17.93 15.45
C GLN A 18 -22.33 17.39 15.48
N VAL A 19 -21.92 16.64 14.45
CA VAL A 19 -20.56 16.08 14.35
C VAL A 19 -19.49 17.18 14.31
N CYS A 20 -19.78 18.32 13.67
CA CYS A 20 -18.89 19.48 13.64
C CYS A 20 -18.61 20.01 15.05
N ASN A 21 -19.64 20.16 15.89
CA ASN A 21 -19.51 20.64 17.27
C ASN A 21 -18.74 19.66 18.16
N GLU A 22 -19.03 18.36 18.04
CA GLU A 22 -18.39 17.32 18.85
C GLU A 22 -16.91 17.12 18.48
N SER A 23 -16.59 17.13 17.19
CA SER A 23 -15.25 16.78 16.69
C SER A 23 -14.31 17.98 16.52
N ARG A 24 -14.81 19.22 16.65
CA ARG A 24 -14.09 20.46 16.27
C ARG A 24 -13.53 20.43 14.84
N ILE A 25 -14.23 19.73 13.95
CA ILE A 25 -13.87 19.62 12.53
C ILE A 25 -14.81 20.54 11.76
N LEU A 26 -14.25 21.43 10.94
CA LEU A 26 -15.04 22.33 10.10
C LEU A 26 -16.06 21.57 9.24
N GLU A 27 -17.29 22.08 9.16
CA GLU A 27 -18.40 21.52 8.38
C GLU A 27 -17.99 21.17 6.93
N ARG A 28 -17.22 22.05 6.27
CA ARG A 28 -16.70 21.81 4.91
C ARG A 28 -15.93 20.50 4.79
N THR A 29 -15.21 20.11 5.84
CA THR A 29 -14.39 18.91 5.88
C THR A 29 -15.28 17.69 6.03
N ILE A 30 -16.27 17.73 6.94
CA ILE A 30 -17.25 16.65 7.09
C ILE A 30 -17.99 16.40 5.77
N ARG A 31 -18.52 17.46 5.14
CA ARG A 31 -19.22 17.34 3.84
C ARG A 31 -18.34 16.77 2.73
N LYS A 32 -17.07 17.18 2.67
CA LYS A 32 -16.09 16.62 1.73
C LYS A 32 -15.91 15.12 1.92
N TRP A 33 -15.78 14.65 3.16
CA TRP A 33 -15.60 13.21 3.45
C TRP A 33 -16.88 12.39 3.26
N VAL A 34 -18.05 12.96 3.57
CA VAL A 34 -19.35 12.33 3.27
C VAL A 34 -19.53 12.14 1.77
N ALA A 35 -19.26 13.16 0.95
CA ALA A 35 -19.32 13.05 -0.50
C ALA A 35 -18.28 12.04 -1.04
N ALA A 36 -17.06 12.04 -0.47
CA ALA A 36 -16.04 11.06 -0.85
C ALA A 36 -16.47 9.62 -0.54
N ALA A 37 -17.14 9.39 0.60
CA ALA A 37 -17.66 8.08 1.01
C ALA A 37 -18.81 7.60 0.11
N GLU A 38 -19.66 8.51 -0.40
CA GLU A 38 -20.74 8.17 -1.34
C GLU A 38 -20.20 7.65 -2.68
N HIS A 39 -19.01 8.11 -3.12
CA HIS A 39 -18.39 7.72 -4.38
C HIS A 39 -17.34 6.62 -4.26
N ASN A 40 -16.67 6.50 -3.11
CA ASN A 40 -15.68 5.48 -2.84
C ASN A 40 -15.84 5.00 -1.39
N PRO A 41 -16.31 3.76 -1.15
CA PRO A 41 -16.55 3.25 0.19
C PRO A 41 -15.25 3.02 0.99
N SER A 42 -14.09 3.01 0.33
CA SER A 42 -12.80 2.90 1.02
C SER A 42 -12.35 4.27 1.51
N LEU A 43 -12.58 4.52 2.81
CA LEU A 43 -12.06 5.67 3.56
C LEU A 43 -10.66 5.42 4.13
N GLU A 44 -9.97 4.37 3.67
CA GLU A 44 -8.63 4.04 4.12
C GLU A 44 -7.71 5.25 3.96
N PRO A 45 -6.95 5.64 5.01
CA PRO A 45 -6.04 6.78 4.96
C PRO A 45 -5.06 6.66 3.79
N ARG A 46 -5.37 7.32 2.68
CA ARG A 46 -4.51 7.31 1.50
C ARG A 46 -3.24 8.10 1.83
N ARG A 47 -2.07 7.45 1.70
CA ARG A 47 -0.77 8.07 1.99
C ARG A 47 -0.66 9.45 1.33
N ARG A 48 -0.26 10.45 2.12
CA ARG A 48 0.10 11.77 1.63
C ARG A 48 1.45 11.69 0.90
N GLY A 49 1.59 12.35 -0.24
CA GLY A 49 2.82 12.42 -1.03
C GLY A 49 2.71 11.84 -2.44
N PRO A 50 3.81 11.86 -3.24
CA PRO A 50 3.82 11.36 -4.61
C PRO A 50 3.44 9.87 -4.66
N LYS A 51 2.65 9.51 -5.67
CA LYS A 51 2.27 8.11 -5.91
C LYS A 51 3.55 7.24 -6.04
N PRO A 52 3.52 5.99 -5.55
CA PRO A 52 4.62 5.05 -5.79
C PRO A 52 4.92 4.94 -7.29
N ARG A 53 6.19 4.70 -7.64
CA ARG A 53 6.59 4.60 -9.07
C ARG A 53 5.84 3.48 -9.80
N LEU A 54 5.68 2.33 -9.13
CA LEU A 54 4.88 1.25 -9.65
C LEU A 54 3.43 1.42 -9.20
N PRO A 55 2.44 1.18 -10.07
CA PRO A 55 1.06 1.01 -9.65
C PRO A 55 0.94 -0.09 -8.60
N HIS A 56 -0.07 0.01 -7.74
CA HIS A 56 -0.24 -0.89 -6.60
C HIS A 56 -0.31 -2.37 -7.03
N GLU A 57 -0.99 -2.68 -8.13
CA GLU A 57 -1.08 -4.05 -8.66
C GLU A 57 0.28 -4.59 -9.11
N ALA A 58 1.06 -3.80 -9.86
CA ALA A 58 2.39 -4.20 -10.30
C ALA A 58 3.35 -4.40 -9.11
N GLU A 59 3.25 -3.54 -8.09
CA GLU A 59 4.03 -3.69 -6.86
C GLU A 59 3.62 -4.94 -6.06
N ARG A 60 2.32 -5.26 -6.01
CA ARG A 60 1.80 -6.49 -5.37
C ARG A 60 2.30 -7.75 -6.07
N HIS A 61 2.25 -7.79 -7.40
CA HIS A 61 2.77 -8.94 -8.15
C HIS A 61 4.27 -9.14 -7.96
N LEU A 62 5.04 -8.06 -7.85
CA LEU A 62 6.45 -8.16 -7.51
C LEU A 62 6.65 -8.73 -6.08
N TYR A 63 5.85 -8.29 -5.11
CA TYR A 63 5.86 -8.86 -3.76
C TYR A 63 5.54 -10.36 -3.76
N GLU A 64 4.44 -10.77 -4.42
CA GLU A 64 4.02 -12.17 -4.53
C GLU A 64 5.11 -13.04 -5.17
N TRP A 65 5.77 -12.52 -6.20
CA TRP A 65 6.89 -13.20 -6.86
C TRP A 65 8.09 -13.39 -5.91
N ILE A 66 8.43 -12.38 -5.09
CA ILE A 66 9.51 -12.49 -4.09
C ILE A 66 9.15 -13.56 -3.05
N VAL A 67 7.92 -13.52 -2.51
CA VAL A 67 7.44 -14.49 -1.51
C VAL A 67 7.44 -15.90 -2.09
N GLY A 68 6.92 -16.09 -3.30
CA GLY A 68 6.91 -17.39 -3.97
C GLY A 68 8.32 -17.98 -4.14
N ARG A 69 9.29 -17.14 -4.49
CA ARG A 69 10.71 -17.56 -4.58
C ARG A 69 11.27 -18.01 -3.23
N GLN A 70 10.99 -17.25 -2.17
CA GLN A 70 11.43 -17.58 -0.82
C GLN A 70 10.81 -18.88 -0.31
N ILE A 71 9.52 -19.12 -0.57
CA ILE A 71 8.81 -20.36 -0.21
C ILE A 71 9.45 -21.57 -0.92
N LEU A 72 9.84 -21.40 -2.18
CA LEU A 72 10.50 -22.44 -2.98
C LEU A 72 12.00 -22.61 -2.65
N GLY A 73 12.53 -21.90 -1.64
CA GLY A 73 13.93 -22.01 -1.22
C GLY A 73 14.92 -21.31 -2.16
N TYR A 74 14.46 -20.49 -3.09
CA TYR A 74 15.32 -19.70 -3.97
C TYR A 74 15.60 -18.33 -3.36
N PRO A 75 16.85 -18.03 -2.93
CA PRO A 75 17.17 -16.74 -2.35
C PRO A 75 16.96 -15.63 -3.39
N VAL A 76 16.35 -14.53 -2.93
CA VAL A 76 16.16 -13.32 -3.74
C VAL A 76 16.97 -12.20 -3.13
N ASP A 77 17.98 -11.75 -3.86
CA ASP A 77 18.85 -10.66 -3.42
C ASP A 77 18.33 -9.29 -3.91
N ARG A 78 18.90 -8.23 -3.35
CA ARG A 78 18.53 -6.86 -3.69
C ARG A 78 18.71 -6.55 -5.18
N SER A 79 19.75 -7.07 -5.82
CA SER A 79 20.04 -6.76 -7.23
C SER A 79 18.97 -7.35 -8.15
N MET A 80 18.52 -8.57 -7.86
CA MET A 80 17.47 -9.23 -8.61
C MET A 80 16.10 -8.57 -8.42
N ILE A 81 15.79 -8.10 -7.22
CA ILE A 81 14.56 -7.31 -6.96
C ILE A 81 14.59 -6.02 -7.78
N LEU A 82 15.71 -5.30 -7.76
CA LEU A 82 15.86 -4.07 -8.54
C LEU A 82 15.74 -4.32 -10.04
N LYS A 83 16.36 -5.38 -10.57
CA LYS A 83 16.25 -5.75 -11.98
C LYS A 83 14.80 -6.05 -12.36
N LYS A 84 14.12 -6.90 -11.61
CA LYS A 84 12.72 -7.27 -11.87
C LYS A 84 11.79 -6.05 -11.77
N ALA A 85 12.00 -5.20 -10.77
CA ALA A 85 11.24 -3.95 -10.61
C ALA A 85 11.51 -2.97 -11.76
N GLN A 86 12.73 -2.93 -12.30
CA GLN A 86 13.08 -2.10 -13.44
C GLN A 86 12.40 -2.57 -14.71
N ASP A 87 12.40 -3.87 -14.99
CA ASP A 87 11.67 -4.45 -16.11
C ASP A 87 10.17 -4.10 -16.05
N LEU A 88 9.55 -4.28 -14.88
CA LEU A 88 8.15 -3.93 -14.65
C LEU A 88 7.89 -2.43 -14.79
N SER A 89 8.77 -1.59 -14.26
CA SER A 89 8.61 -0.13 -14.29
C SER A 89 8.76 0.44 -15.70
N LEU A 90 9.69 -0.09 -16.48
CA LEU A 90 9.87 0.29 -17.88
C LEU A 90 8.64 -0.12 -18.71
N LEU A 91 8.10 -1.31 -18.48
CA LEU A 91 6.90 -1.80 -19.17
C LEU A 91 5.66 -0.96 -18.84
N VAL A 92 5.44 -0.64 -17.56
CA VAL A 92 4.20 -0.01 -17.10
C VAL A 92 4.24 1.52 -17.19
N THR A 93 5.41 2.13 -17.00
CA THR A 93 5.54 3.59 -16.86
C THR A 93 6.57 4.23 -17.78
N GLY A 94 7.36 3.44 -18.51
CA GLY A 94 8.46 3.93 -19.33
C GLY A 94 9.61 4.56 -18.54
N LYS A 95 9.63 4.40 -17.21
CA LYS A 95 10.62 5.02 -16.32
C LYS A 95 11.39 3.97 -15.54
N SER A 96 12.68 4.21 -15.30
CA SER A 96 13.50 3.33 -14.48
C SER A 96 13.25 3.52 -12.98
N VAL A 97 13.53 2.45 -12.22
CA VAL A 97 13.64 2.48 -10.76
C VAL A 97 15.10 2.46 -10.36
N GLY A 98 15.41 2.87 -9.14
CA GLY A 98 16.77 2.88 -8.63
C GLY A 98 16.84 2.55 -7.14
N PRO A 99 18.01 2.71 -6.51
CA PRO A 99 18.24 2.36 -5.11
C PRO A 99 17.20 2.94 -4.13
N GLY A 100 16.82 4.21 -4.30
CA GLY A 100 15.84 4.87 -3.44
C GLY A 100 14.40 4.40 -3.66
N TRP A 101 14.11 3.69 -4.75
CA TRP A 101 12.83 3.00 -4.90
C TRP A 101 12.80 1.73 -4.05
N TYR A 102 13.87 0.94 -4.04
CA TYR A 102 13.98 -0.29 -3.24
C TYR A 102 13.78 -0.01 -1.75
N GLN A 103 14.44 1.02 -1.20
CA GLN A 103 14.25 1.42 0.21
C GLN A 103 12.78 1.75 0.53
N ARG A 104 12.09 2.43 -0.38
CA ARG A 104 10.67 2.78 -0.20
C ARG A 104 9.75 1.57 -0.37
N PHE A 105 10.13 0.61 -1.22
CA PHE A 105 9.44 -0.65 -1.40
C PHE A 105 9.54 -1.51 -0.14
N THR A 106 10.74 -1.72 0.40
CA THR A 106 10.92 -2.49 1.64
C THR A 106 10.27 -1.80 2.85
N ALA A 107 10.28 -0.47 2.91
CA ALA A 107 9.55 0.29 3.93
C ALA A 107 8.02 0.17 3.81
N ARG A 108 7.49 -0.24 2.65
CA ARG A 108 6.06 -0.55 2.46
C ARG A 108 5.74 -2.02 2.74
N HIS A 109 6.72 -2.91 2.60
CA HIS A 109 6.58 -4.35 2.79
C HIS A 109 7.56 -4.85 3.86
N PRO A 110 7.33 -4.51 5.15
CA PRO A 110 8.24 -4.86 6.24
C PRO A 110 8.44 -6.37 6.36
N ASP A 111 7.44 -7.18 5.97
CA ASP A 111 7.49 -8.64 5.98
C ASP A 111 8.63 -9.22 5.13
N LEU A 112 9.06 -8.50 4.08
CA LEU A 112 10.19 -8.90 3.23
C LEU A 112 11.56 -8.60 3.88
N THR A 113 11.61 -7.68 4.85
CA THR A 113 12.86 -7.19 5.46
C THR A 113 13.24 -7.98 6.72
N THR A 114 12.25 -8.50 7.45
CA THR A 114 12.44 -9.08 8.79
C THR A 114 13.13 -10.46 8.80
N ARG A 115 13.32 -11.09 7.63
CA ARG A 115 13.96 -12.42 7.53
C ARG A 115 15.32 -12.36 6.85
N VAL A 116 16.32 -11.83 7.56
CA VAL A 116 17.72 -12.14 7.24
C VAL A 116 18.06 -13.45 7.95
N ALA A 117 17.79 -14.59 7.33
CA ALA A 117 18.38 -15.85 7.78
C ALA A 117 19.89 -15.76 7.52
N GLN A 118 20.68 -15.66 8.59
CA GLN A 118 22.14 -15.74 8.49
C GLN A 118 22.50 -17.14 7.95
N SER A 119 23.36 -17.19 6.94
CA SER A 119 23.96 -18.44 6.50
C SER A 119 24.77 -19.00 7.67
N LEU A 120 24.27 -20.07 8.32
CA LEU A 120 25.06 -20.81 9.29
C LEU A 120 26.15 -21.54 8.50
N SER A 121 27.38 -21.03 8.60
CA SER A 121 28.55 -21.66 7.99
C SER A 121 28.61 -23.15 8.38
N GLN A 122 28.85 -23.99 7.37
CA GLN A 122 28.83 -25.46 7.35
C GLN A 122 29.80 -26.17 8.32
N LYS A 123 30.38 -25.48 9.30
CA LYS A 123 31.38 -26.03 10.23
C LYS A 123 30.81 -26.72 11.48
N ARG A 124 29.48 -26.89 11.61
CA ARG A 124 28.86 -27.44 12.82
C ARG A 124 28.21 -28.83 12.69
N ASN A 125 28.29 -29.47 11.52
CA ASN A 125 27.84 -30.85 11.33
C ASN A 125 29.04 -31.79 11.18
N CYS A 126 29.91 -31.83 12.19
CA CYS A 126 30.69 -33.02 12.48
C CYS A 126 30.06 -33.68 13.71
N VAL A 127 29.08 -34.54 13.45
CA VAL A 127 28.59 -35.53 14.41
C VAL A 127 29.02 -36.88 13.87
#